data_AF-C6HTT6-F1
#
_entry.id   AF-C6HTT6-F1
#
_cell.length_a   1.000
_cell.length_b   1.000
_cell.length_c   1.000
_cell.angle_alpha   90.00
_cell.angle_beta   90.00
_cell.angle_gamma   90.00
#
_symmetry.space_group_name_H-M   'P 1'
#
loop_
_entity.id
_entity.type
_entity.pdbx_description
1 polymer ?
#
loop_
_entity_poly.entity_id
_entity_poly.type
_entity_poly.pdbx_seq_one_letter_code
_entity_poly.pdbx_strand_id
1 'polypeptide(L)'
;MIKNEKSLMKEDRIADPLTDDEISERVRAEFGVRMSKRTVAYVRRELGIPAGRERRSTGLYHEETAGFSPPLPLSLPILREIVPYEPGVYEIRSFMPGTPEGIVYIGSSGNLRRRLAHHLTGSGNNLRLREKISGGARFRYQVFKEGWRGAERTFYRAFCSTFGAPPECNRMSP
;
A
#
# COMPACT_ATOMS: atom_id res chain seq x y z
N MET A 1 -3.04 -6.20 -15.96
CA MET A 1 -2.08 -7.33 -15.88
C MET A 1 -1.86 -7.86 -14.45
N ILE A 2 -1.12 -7.17 -13.56
CA ILE A 2 -0.81 -7.71 -12.20
C ILE A 2 -2.08 -7.90 -11.35
N LYS A 3 -3.06 -6.99 -11.49
CA LYS A 3 -4.38 -7.11 -10.82
C LYS A 3 -5.17 -8.38 -11.18
N ASN A 4 -4.83 -9.05 -12.29
CA ASN A 4 -5.52 -10.24 -12.77
C ASN A 4 -4.74 -11.53 -12.48
N GLU A 5 -3.60 -11.47 -11.78
CA GLU A 5 -2.75 -12.64 -11.51
C GLU A 5 -3.52 -13.80 -10.89
N LYS A 6 -4.33 -13.57 -9.86
CA LYS A 6 -5.12 -14.65 -9.25
C LYS A 6 -6.22 -15.19 -10.14
N SER A 7 -6.84 -14.40 -11.01
CA SER A 7 -7.81 -14.92 -11.99
C SER A 7 -7.10 -15.82 -12.99
N LEU A 8 -5.91 -15.42 -13.45
CA LEU A 8 -5.07 -16.25 -14.31
C LEU A 8 -4.59 -17.52 -13.59
N MET A 9 -4.32 -17.47 -12.28
CA MET A 9 -3.98 -18.66 -11.50
C MET A 9 -5.19 -19.58 -11.29
N LYS A 10 -6.38 -19.02 -11.04
CA LYS A 10 -7.64 -19.80 -10.93
C LYS A 10 -8.06 -20.44 -12.25
N GLU A 11 -7.72 -19.81 -13.36
CA GLU A 11 -7.90 -20.32 -14.72
C GLU A 11 -6.76 -21.28 -15.15
N ASP A 12 -5.83 -21.63 -14.25
CA ASP A 12 -4.63 -22.43 -14.51
C ASP A 12 -3.74 -21.91 -15.65
N ARG A 13 -3.87 -20.63 -16.00
CA ARG A 13 -3.09 -19.96 -17.06
C ARG A 13 -1.70 -19.55 -16.61
N ILE A 14 -1.49 -19.41 -15.30
CA ILE A 14 -0.17 -19.24 -14.68
C ILE A 14 -0.12 -20.04 -13.39
N ALA A 15 0.99 -20.74 -13.14
CA ALA A 15 1.16 -21.51 -11.90
C ALA A 15 1.49 -20.62 -10.69
N ASP A 16 2.11 -19.46 -10.93
CA ASP A 16 2.69 -18.58 -9.91
C ASP A 16 2.49 -17.09 -10.23
N PRO A 17 2.59 -16.19 -9.23
CA PRO A 17 2.66 -14.75 -9.48
C PRO A 17 3.85 -14.40 -10.38
N LEU A 18 3.64 -13.47 -11.31
CA LEU A 18 4.61 -13.12 -12.33
C LEU A 18 5.90 -12.57 -11.74
N THR A 19 7.02 -13.07 -12.26
CA THR A 19 8.33 -12.48 -12.03
C THR A 19 8.45 -11.12 -12.72
N ASP A 20 9.42 -10.30 -12.30
CA ASP A 20 9.68 -9.01 -12.96
C ASP A 20 10.07 -9.19 -14.45
N ASP A 21 10.62 -10.35 -14.83
CA ASP A 21 10.92 -10.69 -16.23
C ASP A 21 9.64 -11.02 -17.02
N GLU A 22 8.71 -11.80 -16.45
CA GLU A 22 7.42 -12.09 -17.10
C GLU A 22 6.53 -10.85 -17.22
N ILE A 23 6.57 -9.96 -16.22
CA ILE A 23 5.93 -8.65 -16.28
C ILE A 23 6.53 -7.84 -17.44
N SER A 24 7.85 -7.84 -17.59
CA SER A 24 8.54 -7.15 -18.69
C SER A 24 8.09 -7.67 -20.06
N GLU A 25 8.07 -8.99 -20.25
CA GLU A 25 7.66 -9.58 -21.53
C GLU A 25 6.20 -9.30 -21.86
N ARG A 26 5.31 -9.33 -20.87
CA ARG A 26 3.91 -8.99 -21.11
C ARG A 26 3.67 -7.51 -21.36
N VAL A 27 4.38 -6.60 -20.67
CA VAL A 27 4.33 -5.16 -21.01
C VAL A 27 4.77 -4.92 -22.45
N ARG A 28 5.81 -5.63 -22.88
CA ARG A 28 6.27 -5.59 -24.28
C ARG A 28 5.22 -6.15 -25.24
N ALA A 29 4.58 -7.27 -24.91
CA ALA A 29 3.57 -7.89 -25.76
C ALA A 29 2.29 -7.05 -25.86
N GLU A 30 1.85 -6.43 -24.76
CA GLU A 30 0.59 -5.68 -24.68
C GLU A 30 0.74 -4.23 -25.18
N PHE A 31 1.88 -3.58 -24.89
CA PHE A 31 2.08 -2.15 -25.16
C PHE A 31 3.25 -1.84 -26.11
N GLY A 32 4.01 -2.85 -26.57
CA GLY A 32 5.19 -2.66 -27.43
C GLY A 32 6.41 -2.06 -26.73
N VAL A 33 6.33 -1.77 -25.42
CA VAL A 33 7.40 -1.12 -24.66
C VAL A 33 8.39 -2.15 -24.13
N ARG A 34 9.66 -2.03 -24.50
CA ARG A 34 10.75 -2.79 -23.87
C ARG A 34 11.17 -2.11 -22.57
N MET A 35 11.05 -2.82 -21.46
CA MET A 35 11.55 -2.38 -20.17
C MET A 35 12.58 -3.38 -19.67
N SER A 36 13.53 -2.93 -18.84
CA SER A 36 14.42 -3.87 -18.16
C SER A 36 13.72 -4.44 -16.92
N LYS A 37 14.14 -5.63 -16.47
CA LYS A 37 13.77 -6.19 -15.16
C LYS A 37 13.91 -5.19 -14.02
N ARG A 38 15.00 -4.41 -14.02
CA ARG A 38 15.26 -3.39 -13.00
C ARG A 38 14.24 -2.26 -13.05
N THR A 39 13.84 -1.85 -14.25
CA THR A 39 12.81 -0.83 -14.46
C THR A 39 11.46 -1.33 -13.98
N VAL A 40 11.11 -2.58 -14.29
CA VAL A 40 9.90 -3.22 -13.78
C VAL A 40 9.91 -3.26 -12.25
N ALA A 41 10.98 -3.76 -11.64
CA ALA A 41 11.12 -3.80 -10.18
C ALA A 41 11.01 -2.40 -9.55
N TYR A 42 11.58 -1.38 -10.19
CA TYR A 42 11.48 0.01 -9.75
C TYR A 42 10.04 0.53 -9.81
N VAL A 43 9.37 0.44 -10.98
CA VAL A 43 7.98 0.89 -11.15
C VAL A 43 7.05 0.14 -10.20
N ARG A 44 7.25 -1.17 -10.04
CA ARG A 44 6.48 -2.00 -9.13
C ARG A 44 6.55 -1.48 -7.69
N ARG A 45 7.75 -1.10 -7.22
CA ARG A 45 7.93 -0.48 -5.89
C ARG A 45 7.24 0.89 -5.80
N GLU A 46 7.36 1.72 -6.82
CA GLU A 46 6.69 3.03 -6.87
C GLU A 46 5.16 2.91 -6.86
N LEU A 47 4.61 1.81 -7.38
CA LEU A 47 3.19 1.48 -7.29
C LEU A 47 2.79 0.75 -5.99
N GLY A 48 3.74 0.48 -5.09
CA GLY A 48 3.50 -0.24 -3.83
C GLY A 48 3.14 -1.71 -4.03
N ILE A 49 3.55 -2.31 -5.16
CA ILE A 49 3.31 -3.71 -5.49
C ILE A 49 4.50 -4.55 -4.98
N PRO A 50 4.28 -5.61 -4.17
CA PRO A 50 5.36 -6.48 -3.67
C PRO A 50 6.01 -7.32 -4.78
N ALA A 51 7.20 -7.90 -4.54
CA ALA A 51 7.85 -8.79 -5.51
C ALA A 51 7.09 -10.11 -5.69
N GLY A 52 7.30 -10.86 -6.78
CA GLY A 52 6.53 -12.09 -7.05
C GLY A 52 6.56 -13.12 -5.90
N ARG A 53 7.72 -13.28 -5.22
CA ARG A 53 7.84 -14.11 -4.00
C ARG A 53 7.01 -13.58 -2.84
N GLU A 54 6.99 -12.27 -2.64
CA GLU A 54 6.17 -11.65 -1.60
C GLU A 54 4.69 -11.76 -1.97
N ARG A 55 4.30 -11.53 -3.23
CA ARG A 55 2.89 -11.67 -3.67
C ARG A 55 2.34 -13.08 -3.47
N ARG A 56 3.21 -14.10 -3.54
CA ARG A 56 2.86 -15.49 -3.20
C ARG A 56 2.45 -15.64 -1.73
N SER A 57 3.13 -14.94 -0.82
CA SER A 57 2.83 -14.97 0.63
C SER A 57 1.85 -13.88 1.07
N THR A 58 1.71 -12.78 0.31
CA THR A 58 0.95 -11.59 0.72
C THR A 58 -0.45 -11.46 0.12
N GLY A 59 -0.97 -12.54 -0.47
CA GLY A 59 -2.11 -12.52 -1.39
C GLY A 59 -3.34 -11.72 -0.93
N LEU A 60 -3.84 -11.96 0.29
CA LEU A 60 -5.08 -11.31 0.77
C LEU A 60 -4.93 -9.79 0.93
N TYR A 61 -3.84 -9.31 1.53
CA TYR A 61 -3.69 -7.88 1.77
C TYR A 61 -3.45 -7.06 0.50
N HIS A 62 -2.73 -7.63 -0.47
CA HIS A 62 -2.49 -6.94 -1.75
C HIS A 62 -3.76 -6.75 -2.57
N GLU A 63 -4.65 -7.77 -2.57
CA GLU A 63 -5.95 -7.72 -3.25
C GLU A 63 -6.87 -6.65 -2.67
N GLU A 64 -7.03 -6.68 -1.35
CA GLU A 64 -7.87 -5.71 -0.66
C GLU A 64 -7.36 -4.29 -0.96
N THR A 65 -6.04 -4.07 -0.96
CA THR A 65 -5.45 -2.75 -1.20
C THR A 65 -5.25 -2.37 -2.68
N ALA A 66 -5.80 -3.14 -3.63
CA ALA A 66 -5.62 -2.89 -5.07
C ALA A 66 -6.29 -1.58 -5.57
N GLY A 67 -7.23 -1.03 -4.78
CA GLY A 67 -7.90 0.25 -5.02
C GLY A 67 -7.22 1.46 -4.39
N PHE A 68 -6.10 1.26 -3.70
CA PHE A 68 -5.36 2.37 -3.10
C PHE A 68 -4.64 3.18 -4.16
N SER A 69 -4.43 4.45 -3.85
CA SER A 69 -3.52 5.31 -4.59
C SER A 69 -2.09 4.73 -4.59
N PRO A 70 -1.23 5.15 -5.53
CA PRO A 70 0.20 4.91 -5.42
C PRO A 70 0.74 5.44 -4.08
N PRO A 71 1.77 4.82 -3.50
CA PRO A 71 2.51 5.39 -2.38
C PRO A 71 3.02 6.81 -2.69
N LEU A 72 2.62 7.78 -1.87
CA LEU A 72 2.98 9.18 -1.97
C LEU A 72 3.84 9.59 -0.77
N PRO A 73 4.79 10.52 -0.91
CA PRO A 73 5.52 11.08 0.23
C PRO A 73 4.57 11.73 1.24
N LEU A 74 4.66 11.36 2.51
CA LEU A 74 3.86 11.96 3.57
C LEU A 74 4.42 13.36 3.88
N SER A 75 3.87 14.39 3.24
CA SER A 75 4.28 15.79 3.40
C SER A 75 3.10 16.75 3.24
N LEU A 76 3.13 17.90 3.91
CA LEU A 76 2.04 18.88 3.86
C LEU A 76 1.72 19.37 2.43
N PRO A 77 2.70 19.65 1.54
CA PRO A 77 2.40 20.05 0.16
C PRO A 77 1.60 18.98 -0.58
N ILE A 78 2.05 17.71 -0.54
CA ILE A 78 1.39 16.58 -1.20
C ILE A 78 -0.02 16.35 -0.65
N LEU A 79 -0.21 16.46 0.66
CA LEU A 79 -1.53 16.32 1.28
C LEU A 79 -2.52 17.39 0.81
N ARG A 80 -2.06 18.63 0.62
CA ARG A 80 -2.92 19.75 0.18
C ARG A 80 -3.32 19.63 -1.28
N GLU A 81 -2.41 19.17 -2.13
CA GLU A 81 -2.60 19.09 -3.57
C GLU A 81 -3.38 17.84 -3.98
N ILE A 82 -3.02 16.66 -3.44
CA ILE A 82 -3.47 15.38 -3.99
C ILE A 82 -4.61 14.76 -3.16
N VAL A 83 -4.56 14.88 -1.84
CA VAL A 83 -5.47 14.13 -0.96
C VAL A 83 -6.80 14.86 -0.81
N PRO A 84 -7.96 14.24 -1.07
CA PRO A 84 -9.25 14.91 -0.95
C PRO A 84 -9.72 15.09 0.51
N TYR A 85 -10.68 15.99 0.74
CA TYR A 85 -11.39 16.16 2.03
C TYR A 85 -12.50 15.12 2.23
N GLU A 86 -12.25 13.88 1.81
CA GLU A 86 -13.24 12.81 1.78
C GLU A 86 -12.97 11.76 2.87
N PRO A 87 -13.99 10.99 3.27
CA PRO A 87 -13.80 9.80 4.09
C PRO A 87 -13.04 8.70 3.34
N GLY A 88 -12.31 7.88 4.09
CA GLY A 88 -11.59 6.75 3.50
C GLY A 88 -10.65 6.06 4.46
N VAL A 89 -9.90 5.11 3.89
CA VAL A 89 -8.85 4.35 4.58
C VAL A 89 -7.50 4.75 4.01
N TYR A 90 -6.49 4.79 4.87
CA TYR A 90 -5.11 5.01 4.50
C TYR A 90 -4.19 4.04 5.23
N GLU A 91 -3.02 3.85 4.66
CA GLU A 91 -1.90 3.20 5.32
C GLU A 91 -0.68 4.11 5.28
N ILE A 92 0.18 3.95 6.28
CA ILE A 92 1.45 4.65 6.39
C ILE A 92 2.56 3.60 6.37
N ARG A 93 3.57 3.88 5.56
CA ARG A 93 4.78 3.08 5.39
C ARG A 93 5.96 3.86 5.92
N SER A 94 6.80 3.18 6.71
CA SER A 94 8.10 3.71 7.07
C SER A 94 9.00 3.70 5.84
N PHE A 95 9.58 4.84 5.50
CA PHE A 95 10.54 5.00 4.42
C PHE A 95 11.84 5.53 5.02
N MET A 96 12.66 4.63 5.57
CA MET A 96 14.01 4.98 6.03
C MET A 96 15.06 4.34 5.10
N PRO A 97 16.00 5.13 4.56
CA PRO A 97 17.09 4.61 3.74
C PRO A 97 17.84 3.47 4.46
N GLY A 98 18.05 2.36 3.75
CA GLY A 98 18.76 1.19 4.29
C GLY A 98 17.91 0.22 5.11
N THR A 99 16.62 0.51 5.34
CA THR A 99 15.68 -0.43 5.97
C THR A 99 14.61 -0.88 4.98
N PRO A 100 14.09 -2.12 5.11
CA PRO A 100 12.93 -2.56 4.34
C PRO A 100 11.72 -1.64 4.63
N GLU A 101 11.09 -1.14 3.56
CA GLU A 101 9.83 -0.42 3.70
C GLU A 101 8.77 -1.35 4.29
N GLY A 102 8.19 -0.95 5.41
CA GLY A 102 7.17 -1.70 6.11
C GLY A 102 5.93 -0.85 6.32
N ILE A 103 4.76 -1.48 6.20
CA ILE A 103 3.50 -0.85 6.58
C ILE A 103 3.45 -0.82 8.10
N VAL A 104 3.50 0.37 8.67
CA VAL A 104 3.57 0.57 10.11
C VAL A 104 2.21 0.90 10.71
N TYR A 105 1.27 1.41 9.89
CA TYR A 105 -0.03 1.84 10.38
C TYR A 105 -1.11 1.74 9.31
N ILE A 106 -2.30 1.31 9.71
CA ILE A 106 -3.53 1.34 8.92
C ILE A 106 -4.57 2.11 9.73
N GLY A 107 -5.25 3.07 9.10
CA GLY A 107 -6.28 3.85 9.76
C GLY A 107 -7.36 4.32 8.81
N SER A 108 -8.53 4.63 9.34
CA SER A 108 -9.57 5.35 8.58
C SER A 108 -9.84 6.74 9.13
N SER A 109 -10.55 7.55 8.33
CA SER A 109 -11.05 8.84 8.77
C SER A 109 -12.28 9.26 7.98
N GLY A 110 -13.13 10.08 8.61
CA GLY A 110 -14.13 10.85 7.89
C GLY A 110 -13.54 12.00 7.05
N ASN A 111 -12.25 12.31 7.24
CA ASN A 111 -11.55 13.33 6.47
C ASN A 111 -10.06 12.95 6.35
N LEU A 112 -9.71 12.31 5.23
CA LEU A 112 -8.36 11.79 4.98
C LEU A 112 -7.29 12.87 5.11
N ARG A 113 -7.46 14.01 4.42
CA ARG A 113 -6.49 15.11 4.44
C ARG A 113 -6.23 15.61 5.86
N ARG A 114 -7.29 15.91 6.62
CA ARG A 114 -7.17 16.40 8.01
C ARG A 114 -6.46 15.39 8.91
N ARG A 115 -6.79 14.10 8.77
CA ARG A 115 -6.20 13.04 9.60
C ARG A 115 -4.73 12.79 9.26
N LEU A 116 -4.36 12.79 7.99
CA LEU A 116 -2.97 12.64 7.56
C LEU A 116 -2.13 13.86 7.97
N ALA A 117 -2.68 15.08 7.86
CA ALA A 117 -2.01 16.29 8.33
C ALA A 117 -1.80 16.27 9.85
N HIS A 118 -2.77 15.74 10.59
CA HIS A 118 -2.66 15.58 12.05
C HIS A 118 -1.52 14.64 12.46
N HIS A 119 -1.21 13.62 11.66
CA HIS A 119 -0.05 12.75 11.92
C HIS A 119 1.28 13.49 11.72
N LEU A 120 1.35 14.45 10.78
CA LEU A 120 2.53 15.29 10.56
C LEU A 120 2.74 16.32 11.68
N THR A 121 1.67 16.89 12.22
CA THR A 121 1.75 17.92 13.26
C THR A 121 2.08 17.37 14.65
N GLY A 122 2.18 16.05 14.80
CA GLY A 122 2.64 15.42 16.05
C GLY A 122 1.65 15.51 17.22
N SER A 123 0.41 15.92 16.98
CA SER A 123 -0.65 16.08 17.99
C SER A 123 -1.37 14.77 18.36
N GLY A 124 -0.90 13.62 17.83
CA GLY A 124 -1.45 12.30 18.12
C GLY A 124 -0.77 11.61 19.30
N ASN A 125 -1.54 10.88 20.12
CA ASN A 125 -1.03 10.09 21.25
C ASN A 125 -0.13 8.90 20.87
N ASN A 126 0.21 8.71 19.58
CA ASN A 126 0.98 7.57 19.08
C ASN A 126 2.45 7.92 18.82
N LEU A 127 3.25 7.90 19.89
CA LEU A 127 4.67 8.25 19.87
C LEU A 127 5.49 7.43 18.84
N ARG A 128 5.22 6.11 18.76
CA ARG A 128 5.92 5.21 17.82
C ARG A 128 5.64 5.57 16.36
N LEU A 129 4.38 5.87 16.03
CA LEU A 129 4.02 6.32 14.69
C LEU A 129 4.73 7.63 14.34
N ARG A 130 4.82 8.55 15.31
CA ARG A 130 5.51 9.83 15.12
C ARG A 130 7.00 9.63 14.81
N GLU A 131 7.68 8.77 15.54
CA GLU A 131 9.10 8.46 15.31
C GLU A 131 9.34 7.90 13.90
N LYS A 132 8.51 6.96 13.47
CA LYS A 132 8.60 6.40 12.10
C LYS A 132 8.33 7.46 11.02
N ILE A 133 7.36 8.34 11.25
CA ILE A 133 7.07 9.45 10.31
C ILE A 133 8.23 10.44 10.24
N SER A 134 8.86 10.78 11.37
CA SER A 134 10.00 11.71 11.39
C SER A 134 11.22 11.19 10.63
N GLY A 135 11.40 9.86 10.55
CA GLY A 135 12.46 9.24 9.76
C GLY A 135 12.21 9.22 8.24
N GLY A 136 11.03 9.68 7.81
CA GLY A 136 10.55 9.57 6.44
C GLY A 136 9.43 8.53 6.33
N ALA A 137 8.31 8.93 5.71
CA ALA A 137 7.18 8.05 5.50
C ALA A 137 6.52 8.29 4.15
N ARG A 138 5.94 7.21 3.63
CA ARG A 138 5.02 7.24 2.48
C ARG A 138 3.63 6.86 2.97
N PHE A 139 2.61 7.31 2.28
CA PHE A 139 1.23 6.91 2.54
C PHE A 139 0.52 6.59 1.23
N ARG A 140 -0.49 5.75 1.31
CA ARG A 140 -1.48 5.60 0.24
C ARG A 140 -2.86 5.49 0.85
N TYR A 141 -3.89 5.78 0.05
CA TYR A 141 -5.26 5.87 0.53
C TYR A 141 -6.26 5.38 -0.50
N GLN A 142 -7.45 5.04 -0.03
CA GLN A 142 -8.63 4.79 -0.85
C GLN A 142 -9.82 5.53 -0.25
N VAL A 143 -10.55 6.24 -1.09
CA VAL A 143 -11.74 7.00 -0.71
C VAL A 143 -12.92 6.02 -0.57
N PHE A 144 -13.68 6.17 0.51
CA PHE A 144 -14.90 5.41 0.79
C PHE A 144 -15.96 6.36 1.30
N LYS A 145 -16.96 6.67 0.47
CA LYS A 145 -18.06 7.59 0.83
C LYS A 145 -18.80 7.16 2.09
N GLU A 146 -18.97 5.85 2.27
CA GLU A 146 -19.61 5.22 3.42
C GLU A 146 -18.84 3.96 3.82
N GLY A 147 -19.08 3.43 5.02
CA GLY A 147 -18.51 2.16 5.45
C GLY A 147 -16.99 2.11 5.65
N TRP A 148 -16.30 3.25 5.64
CA TRP A 148 -14.82 3.31 5.74
C TRP A 148 -14.24 2.66 7.01
N ARG A 149 -14.99 2.65 8.12
CA ARG A 149 -14.59 1.92 9.34
C ARG A 149 -14.64 0.40 9.15
N GLY A 150 -15.65 -0.10 8.42
CA GLY A 150 -15.74 -1.50 8.05
C GLY A 150 -14.61 -1.89 7.10
N ALA A 151 -14.34 -1.04 6.11
CA ALA A 151 -13.21 -1.20 5.19
C ALA A 151 -11.87 -1.25 5.94
N GLU A 152 -11.63 -0.36 6.91
CA GLU A 152 -10.44 -0.40 7.78
C GLU A 152 -10.26 -1.75 8.44
N ARG A 153 -11.34 -2.31 9.01
CA ARG A 153 -11.31 -3.61 9.68
C ARG A 153 -11.00 -4.73 8.69
N THR A 154 -11.53 -4.67 7.47
CA THR A 154 -11.18 -5.62 6.39
C THR A 154 -9.70 -5.53 6.05
N PHE A 155 -9.17 -4.33 5.79
CA PHE A 155 -7.74 -4.15 5.50
C PHE A 155 -6.85 -4.59 6.65
N TYR A 156 -7.22 -4.27 7.88
CA TYR A 156 -6.48 -4.69 9.07
C TYR A 156 -6.46 -6.21 9.22
N ARG A 157 -7.60 -6.90 9.04
CA ARG A 157 -7.67 -8.37 9.08
C ARG A 157 -6.87 -9.01 7.95
N ALA A 158 -6.97 -8.47 6.74
CA ALA A 158 -6.18 -8.92 5.61
C ALA A 158 -4.68 -8.75 5.88
N PHE A 159 -4.28 -7.65 6.53
CA PHE A 159 -2.90 -7.43 6.97
C PHE A 159 -2.47 -8.50 7.96
N CYS A 160 -3.20 -8.71 9.05
CA CYS A 160 -2.87 -9.71 10.07
C CYS A 160 -2.83 -11.13 9.48
N SER A 161 -3.79 -11.49 8.62
CA SER A 161 -3.81 -12.79 7.94
C SER A 161 -2.62 -12.98 7.01
N THR A 162 -2.08 -11.89 6.47
CA THR A 162 -0.96 -11.91 5.52
C THR A 162 0.40 -11.92 6.22
N PHE A 163 0.58 -11.05 7.22
CA PHE A 163 1.87 -10.82 7.87
C PHE A 163 1.98 -11.48 9.26
N GLY A 164 0.93 -12.17 9.72
CA GLY A 164 0.88 -12.89 11.00
C GLY A 164 0.77 -12.02 12.25
N ALA A 165 0.95 -10.71 12.12
CA ALA A 165 0.92 -9.74 13.21
C ALA A 165 0.26 -8.43 12.75
N PRO A 166 -0.27 -7.60 13.69
CA PRO A 166 -0.79 -6.29 13.36
C PRO A 166 0.32 -5.30 12.95
N PRO A 167 -0.02 -4.21 12.25
CA PRO A 167 0.94 -3.15 11.96
C PRO A 167 1.58 -2.62 13.24
N GLU A 168 2.90 -2.40 13.23
CA GLU A 168 3.73 -2.08 14.40
C GLU A 168 3.18 -0.92 15.26
N CYS A 169 2.54 0.06 14.62
CA CYS A 169 2.01 1.25 15.29
C CYS A 169 0.49 1.21 15.53
N ASN A 170 -0.23 0.16 15.12
CA ASN A 170 -1.64 0.00 15.47
C ASN A 170 -1.75 -0.52 16.92
N ARG A 171 -2.01 0.38 17.87
CA ARG A 171 -2.11 0.03 19.31
C ARG A 171 -3.38 -0.71 19.71
N MET A 172 -4.45 -0.58 18.93
CA MET A 172 -5.72 -1.25 19.16
C MET A 172 -6.25 -1.77 17.82
N SER A 173 -6.85 -2.96 17.85
CA SER A 173 -7.57 -3.50 16.70
C SER A 173 -8.85 -2.68 16.43
N PRO A 174 -9.13 -2.29 15.18
CA PRO A 174 -10.30 -1.50 14.80
C PRO A 174 -11.62 -2.28 14.72
#